data_AF-A0A959LF64-F1
#
_entry.id   AF-A0A959LF64-F1
#
_cell.length_a   1.000
_cell.length_b   1.000
_cell.length_c   1.000
_cell.angle_alpha   90.00
_cell.angle_beta   90.00
_cell.angle_gamma   90.00
#
_symmetry.space_group_name_H-M   'P 1'
#
loop_
_entity.id
_entity.type
_entity.pdbx_description
1 polymer ?
#
loop_
_entity_poly.entity_id
_entity_poly.type
_entity_poly.pdbx_seq_one_letter_code
_entity_poly.pdbx_strand_id
1 'polypeptide(L)'
;MSIQENQSSPLRPFPNVLGTIGWTPLIHLASISDEIGIPVYAKVEAYNPGHSAKDRIALYMVEKAEREGRLQPGGTLIEASSGNTGYSLAMVAALKGYKTLITVPSKISKEKLNLLKAMGAEVEICPKEAAPEDPRSYYSRAVALSKEIPNSCYLDQNHHLANSEAHYHSTGPEIWEQTEGKVTHFLCASGTGGTISGTARYLKEMNPSVKVIGIDAYGSVLKKYHETNEFHQDEIYSNTLEGVGKSIIPGNTDFQIIDEYVKAADRESALCARQIAREEGLLVGYSSGAVLAGLYKMMDTLQPEDCVVLLFSDHGSRYLSKIFDDDWMTAQGFLDQPEKKRAPRTTPEPAVQKPSIRERVVATFRELAASANLLP
;
A
#
# COMPACT_ATOMS: atom_id res chain seq x y z
N MET A 1 -5.14 28.84 3.97
CA MET A 1 -6.58 28.50 3.99
C MET A 1 -7.15 28.85 5.35
N SER A 2 -8.24 29.61 5.38
CA SER A 2 -9.03 29.86 6.60
C SER A 2 -9.78 28.57 6.98
N ILE A 3 -10.03 28.33 8.27
CA ILE A 3 -10.73 27.13 8.80
C ILE A 3 -12.19 27.04 8.30
N GLN A 4 -12.70 28.08 7.64
CA GLN A 4 -14.05 28.13 7.10
C GLN A 4 -14.00 28.12 5.57
N GLU A 5 -14.93 27.35 4.98
CA GLU A 5 -15.12 27.05 3.55
C GLU A 5 -14.48 25.74 3.04
N ASN A 6 -14.88 24.60 3.63
CA ASN A 6 -14.95 23.36 2.87
C ASN A 6 -16.08 22.48 3.44
N GLN A 7 -17.33 22.79 3.12
CA GLN A 7 -18.49 21.98 3.53
C GLN A 7 -19.09 21.23 2.34
N SER A 8 -18.61 20.01 2.14
CA SER A 8 -19.36 18.96 1.43
C SER A 8 -19.45 17.65 2.23
N SER A 9 -19.05 17.65 3.51
CA SER A 9 -19.23 16.51 4.43
C SER A 9 -20.65 16.50 5.00
N PRO A 10 -21.27 15.33 5.26
CA PRO A 10 -22.67 15.27 5.68
C PRO A 10 -22.90 16.07 6.98
N LEU A 11 -23.89 16.96 6.95
CA LEU A 11 -24.36 17.75 8.09
C LEU A 11 -24.95 16.90 9.24
N ARG A 12 -24.85 15.56 9.17
CA ARG A 12 -25.42 14.61 10.14
C ARG A 12 -24.33 13.72 10.73
N PRO A 13 -24.39 13.42 12.04
CA PRO A 13 -23.47 12.47 12.67
C PRO A 13 -23.53 11.08 12.04
N PHE A 14 -22.36 10.42 11.90
CA PHE A 14 -22.29 9.02 11.52
C PHE A 14 -22.76 8.11 12.66
N PRO A 15 -23.45 6.99 12.37
CA PRO A 15 -23.92 6.05 13.40
C PRO A 15 -22.77 5.33 14.13
N ASN A 16 -21.68 5.05 13.42
CA ASN A 16 -20.42 4.53 13.96
C ASN A 16 -19.29 4.78 12.96
N VAL A 17 -18.08 4.35 13.31
CA VAL A 17 -16.87 4.61 12.52
C VAL A 17 -16.87 3.95 11.13
N LEU A 18 -17.66 2.89 10.90
CA LEU A 18 -17.73 2.26 9.57
C LEU A 18 -18.30 3.21 8.52
N GLY A 19 -19.16 4.15 8.94
CA GLY A 19 -19.71 5.19 8.06
C GLY A 19 -18.66 6.20 7.57
N THR A 20 -17.47 6.24 8.17
CA THR A 20 -16.37 7.10 7.75
C THR A 20 -15.35 6.38 6.85
N ILE A 21 -15.63 5.14 6.44
CA ILE A 21 -14.82 4.40 5.47
C ILE A 21 -15.17 4.93 4.07
N GLY A 22 -14.15 5.22 3.28
CA GLY A 22 -14.28 5.80 1.96
C GLY A 22 -14.29 7.31 1.95
N TRP A 23 -14.51 7.89 0.77
CA TRP A 23 -14.44 9.34 0.52
C TRP A 23 -13.17 9.99 1.09
N THR A 24 -12.06 9.28 1.00
CA THR A 24 -10.75 9.76 1.44
C THR A 24 -10.30 10.94 0.58
N PRO A 25 -9.52 11.88 1.12
CA PRO A 25 -9.14 13.07 0.38
C PRO A 25 -8.23 12.72 -0.81
N LEU A 26 -8.45 13.44 -1.91
CA LEU A 26 -7.49 13.57 -3.00
C LEU A 26 -6.70 14.87 -2.76
N ILE A 27 -5.41 14.77 -2.49
CA ILE A 27 -4.57 15.89 -2.06
C ILE A 27 -3.56 16.21 -3.17
N HIS A 28 -3.53 17.46 -3.62
CA HIS A 28 -2.49 17.95 -4.52
C HIS A 28 -1.13 17.95 -3.82
N LEU A 29 -0.14 17.28 -4.40
CA LEU A 29 1.22 17.20 -3.87
C LEU A 29 2.05 18.34 -4.45
N ALA A 30 2.07 19.49 -3.78
CA ALA A 30 2.57 20.72 -4.38
C ALA A 30 4.07 20.67 -4.73
N SER A 31 4.91 20.17 -3.81
CA SER A 31 6.36 20.07 -4.02
C SER A 31 6.67 19.06 -5.12
N ILE A 32 5.96 17.94 -5.14
CA ILE A 32 6.15 16.88 -6.13
C ILE A 32 5.64 17.31 -7.52
N SER A 33 4.49 17.99 -7.59
CA SER A 33 3.96 18.58 -8.82
C SER A 33 4.93 19.60 -9.42
N ASP A 34 5.50 20.49 -8.59
CA ASP A 34 6.48 21.48 -9.03
C ASP A 34 7.78 20.82 -9.52
N GLU A 35 8.17 19.70 -8.92
CA GLU A 35 9.36 18.93 -9.32
C GLU A 35 9.18 18.24 -10.68
N ILE A 36 7.99 17.67 -10.93
CA ILE A 36 7.70 16.91 -12.17
C ILE A 36 7.21 17.85 -13.30
N GLY A 37 6.64 19.00 -12.95
CA GLY A 37 6.11 19.98 -13.90
C GLY A 37 4.68 19.71 -14.38
N ILE A 38 3.95 18.82 -13.70
CA ILE A 38 2.54 18.49 -13.99
C ILE A 38 1.74 18.30 -12.69
N PRO A 39 0.40 18.35 -12.73
CA PRO A 39 -0.43 18.03 -11.58
C PRO A 39 -0.25 16.58 -11.10
N VAL A 40 0.20 16.42 -9.85
CA VAL A 40 0.27 15.15 -9.13
C VAL A 40 -0.61 15.22 -7.88
N TYR A 41 -1.47 14.22 -7.74
CA TYR A 41 -2.39 14.08 -6.62
C TYR A 41 -2.16 12.76 -5.89
N ALA A 42 -2.37 12.77 -4.58
CA ALA A 42 -2.42 11.57 -3.77
C ALA A 42 -3.84 11.25 -3.34
N LYS A 43 -4.31 10.05 -3.64
CA LYS A 43 -5.50 9.46 -3.01
C LYS A 43 -5.08 8.85 -1.67
N VAL A 44 -5.36 9.54 -0.57
CA VAL A 44 -4.77 9.22 0.75
C VAL A 44 -5.66 8.30 1.57
N GLU A 45 -5.51 7.00 1.36
CA GLU A 45 -6.31 5.95 2.02
C GLU A 45 -6.02 5.80 3.52
N ALA A 46 -4.96 6.45 4.01
CA ALA A 46 -4.64 6.57 5.43
C ALA A 46 -5.71 7.33 6.25
N TYR A 47 -6.63 8.06 5.60
CA TYR A 47 -7.73 8.78 6.25
C TYR A 47 -8.95 7.90 6.56
N ASN A 48 -8.99 6.65 6.08
CA ASN A 48 -9.95 5.69 6.60
C ASN A 48 -9.70 5.46 8.11
N PRO A 49 -10.71 5.10 8.91
CA PRO A 49 -10.59 5.05 10.38
C PRO A 49 -9.65 3.96 10.92
N GLY A 50 -9.40 2.91 10.14
CA GLY A 50 -8.36 1.91 10.36
C GLY A 50 -7.04 2.24 9.67
N HIS A 51 -6.89 3.46 9.17
CA HIS A 51 -5.66 4.03 8.64
C HIS A 51 -5.11 3.30 7.41
N SER A 52 -5.98 2.69 6.59
CA SER A 52 -5.57 2.05 5.34
C SER A 52 -6.70 1.81 4.36
N ALA A 53 -6.34 1.54 3.11
CA ALA A 53 -7.25 1.13 2.04
C ALA A 53 -7.98 -0.20 2.33
N LYS A 54 -7.49 -1.00 3.30
CA LYS A 54 -8.07 -2.31 3.61
C LYS A 54 -9.38 -2.22 4.38
N ASP A 55 -9.72 -1.04 4.90
CA ASP A 55 -11.02 -0.79 5.53
C ASP A 55 -12.17 -0.98 4.53
N ARG A 56 -11.98 -0.51 3.30
CA ARG A 56 -12.95 -0.66 2.20
C ARG A 56 -13.26 -2.12 1.92
N ILE A 57 -12.20 -2.93 1.78
CA ILE A 57 -12.35 -4.35 1.42
C ILE A 57 -12.94 -5.13 2.59
N ALA A 58 -12.52 -4.83 3.83
CA ALA A 58 -13.04 -5.52 5.01
C ALA A 58 -14.55 -5.28 5.15
N LEU A 59 -15.01 -4.03 5.04
CA LEU A 59 -16.43 -3.72 5.11
C LEU A 59 -17.20 -4.38 3.97
N TYR A 60 -16.76 -4.17 2.72
CA TYR A 60 -17.48 -4.66 1.54
C TYR A 60 -17.57 -6.19 1.51
N MET A 61 -16.48 -6.90 1.81
CA MET A 61 -16.45 -8.36 1.78
C MET A 61 -17.31 -8.98 2.90
N VAL A 62 -17.34 -8.37 4.09
CA VAL A 62 -18.22 -8.81 5.19
C VAL A 62 -19.69 -8.60 4.80
N GLU A 63 -20.05 -7.41 4.31
CA GLU A 63 -21.43 -7.14 3.88
C GLU A 63 -21.87 -8.01 2.70
N LYS A 64 -20.95 -8.34 1.79
CA LYS A 64 -21.24 -9.29 0.72
C LYS A 64 -21.49 -10.69 1.27
N ALA A 65 -20.66 -11.17 2.20
CA ALA A 65 -20.87 -12.47 2.85
C ALA A 65 -22.19 -12.52 3.64
N GLU A 66 -22.61 -11.42 4.27
CA GLU A 66 -23.92 -11.28 4.91
C GLU A 66 -25.06 -11.42 3.88
N ARG A 67 -25.00 -10.65 2.78
CA ARG A 67 -26.03 -10.67 1.72
C ARG A 67 -26.15 -12.04 1.04
N GLU A 68 -25.03 -12.75 0.89
CA GLU A 68 -24.97 -14.09 0.30
C GLU A 68 -25.35 -15.21 1.28
N GLY A 69 -25.61 -14.88 2.56
CA GLY A 69 -25.93 -15.86 3.59
C GLY A 69 -24.76 -16.76 4.01
N ARG A 70 -23.52 -16.44 3.60
CA ARG A 70 -22.29 -17.15 3.99
C ARG A 70 -21.86 -16.85 5.42
N LEU A 71 -22.32 -15.73 5.97
CA LEU A 71 -22.06 -15.31 7.34
C LEU A 71 -23.37 -14.96 8.04
N GLN A 72 -23.70 -15.69 9.10
CA GLN A 72 -24.89 -15.46 9.92
C GLN A 72 -24.51 -14.68 11.19
N PRO A 73 -25.45 -13.94 11.84
CA PRO A 73 -25.19 -13.19 13.06
C PRO A 73 -24.42 -13.98 14.13
N GLY A 74 -23.43 -13.35 14.77
CA GLY A 74 -22.56 -14.00 15.76
C GLY A 74 -21.50 -14.95 15.20
N GLY A 75 -21.36 -15.02 13.88
CA GLY A 75 -20.36 -15.85 13.20
C GLY A 75 -18.91 -15.40 13.41
N THR A 76 -17.98 -16.17 12.84
CA THR A 76 -16.54 -15.95 12.96
C THR A 76 -15.92 -15.56 11.63
N LEU A 77 -15.34 -14.37 11.56
CA LEU A 77 -14.57 -13.90 10.43
C LEU A 77 -13.14 -14.40 10.53
N ILE A 78 -12.64 -15.02 9.45
CA ILE A 78 -11.30 -15.61 9.39
C ILE A 78 -10.51 -14.93 8.27
N GLU A 79 -9.25 -14.58 8.52
CA GLU A 79 -8.37 -14.03 7.49
C GLU A 79 -6.90 -14.34 7.78
N ALA A 80 -6.12 -14.51 6.71
CA ALA A 80 -4.68 -14.74 6.75
C ALA A 80 -3.94 -13.42 6.56
N SER A 81 -3.75 -12.64 7.64
CA SER A 81 -3.14 -11.30 7.55
C SER A 81 -2.61 -10.77 8.88
N SER A 82 -1.32 -10.51 8.98
CA SER A 82 -0.72 -9.79 10.13
C SER A 82 -0.79 -8.26 10.00
N GLY A 83 -1.37 -7.74 8.92
CA GLY A 83 -1.29 -6.34 8.54
C GLY A 83 -2.63 -5.61 8.56
N ASN A 84 -2.76 -4.68 7.64
CA ASN A 84 -3.90 -3.75 7.54
C ASN A 84 -5.25 -4.48 7.46
N THR A 85 -5.37 -5.53 6.63
CA THR A 85 -6.63 -6.29 6.50
C THR A 85 -7.08 -6.95 7.79
N GLY A 86 -6.15 -7.51 8.59
CA GLY A 86 -6.51 -8.14 9.87
C GLY A 86 -7.07 -7.11 10.86
N TYR A 87 -6.46 -5.92 10.91
CA TYR A 87 -6.96 -4.81 11.71
C TYR A 87 -8.35 -4.34 11.25
N SER A 88 -8.49 -4.07 9.94
CA SER A 88 -9.75 -3.60 9.35
C SER A 88 -10.89 -4.60 9.58
N LEU A 89 -10.59 -5.90 9.47
CA LEU A 89 -11.55 -6.96 9.71
C LEU A 89 -12.00 -7.01 11.17
N ALA A 90 -11.06 -6.91 12.11
CA ALA A 90 -11.38 -6.86 13.54
C ALA A 90 -12.23 -5.63 13.91
N MET A 91 -11.94 -4.47 13.31
CA MET A 91 -12.75 -3.26 13.46
C MET A 91 -14.20 -3.46 12.98
N VAL A 92 -14.37 -4.01 11.79
CA VAL A 92 -15.69 -4.31 11.21
C VAL A 92 -16.45 -5.33 12.06
N ALA A 93 -15.76 -6.39 12.49
CA ALA A 93 -16.34 -7.45 13.31
C ALA A 93 -16.84 -6.94 14.66
N ALA A 94 -16.03 -6.10 15.34
CA ALA A 94 -16.39 -5.52 16.63
C ALA A 94 -17.69 -4.70 16.58
N LEU A 95 -17.94 -4.02 15.46
CA LEU A 95 -19.12 -3.18 15.28
C LEU A 95 -20.33 -3.92 14.70
N LYS A 96 -20.11 -5.05 14.01
CA LYS A 96 -21.17 -5.89 13.43
C LYS A 96 -21.50 -7.13 14.25
N GLY A 97 -20.85 -7.32 15.40
CA GLY A 97 -21.14 -8.42 16.33
C GLY A 97 -20.58 -9.78 15.91
N TYR A 98 -19.42 -9.79 15.24
CA TYR A 98 -18.73 -11.01 14.82
C TYR A 98 -17.50 -11.27 15.68
N LYS A 99 -17.10 -12.54 15.75
CA LYS A 99 -15.77 -12.94 16.23
C LYS A 99 -14.77 -12.75 15.10
N THR A 100 -13.49 -12.55 15.44
CA THR A 100 -12.41 -12.47 14.46
C THR A 100 -11.29 -13.40 14.85
N LEU A 101 -10.84 -14.23 13.90
CA LEU A 101 -9.68 -15.09 14.04
C LEU A 101 -8.71 -14.79 12.90
N ILE A 102 -7.52 -14.32 13.25
CA ILE A 102 -6.48 -13.97 12.29
C ILE A 102 -5.33 -14.97 12.38
N THR A 103 -4.99 -15.61 11.26
CA THR A 103 -3.78 -16.43 11.18
C THR A 103 -2.60 -15.56 10.73
N VAL A 104 -1.47 -15.68 11.43
CA VAL A 104 -0.28 -14.84 11.19
C VAL A 104 0.99 -15.68 11.24
N PRO A 105 2.04 -15.35 10.45
CA PRO A 105 3.34 -16.00 10.62
C PRO A 105 4.01 -15.55 11.92
N SER A 106 4.85 -16.41 12.49
CA SER A 106 5.61 -16.16 13.74
C SER A 106 6.60 -14.99 13.68
N LYS A 107 6.84 -14.42 12.49
CA LYS A 107 7.62 -13.18 12.26
C LYS A 107 6.83 -11.90 12.62
N ILE A 108 5.54 -11.99 12.95
CA ILE A 108 4.72 -10.82 13.33
C ILE A 108 5.39 -10.01 14.44
N SER A 109 5.38 -8.67 14.32
CA SER A 109 5.92 -7.80 15.36
C SER A 109 4.98 -7.76 16.58
N LYS A 110 5.55 -7.43 17.75
CA LYS A 110 4.77 -7.31 18.99
C LYS A 110 3.70 -6.23 18.88
N GLU A 111 4.00 -5.12 18.22
CA GLU A 111 3.10 -4.00 17.98
C GLU A 111 1.89 -4.44 17.16
N LYS A 112 2.11 -5.17 16.06
CA LYS A 112 1.03 -5.68 15.20
C LYS A 112 0.16 -6.71 15.93
N LEU A 113 0.77 -7.62 16.70
CA LEU A 113 0.04 -8.58 17.50
C LEU A 113 -0.82 -7.90 18.58
N ASN A 114 -0.25 -6.92 19.29
CA ASN A 114 -0.97 -6.15 20.30
C ASN A 114 -2.12 -5.35 19.69
N LEU A 115 -1.92 -4.78 18.50
CA LEU A 115 -2.94 -4.04 17.77
C LEU A 115 -4.13 -4.93 17.42
N LEU A 116 -3.90 -6.15 16.89
CA LEU A 116 -4.97 -7.11 16.61
C LEU A 116 -5.75 -7.49 17.87
N LYS A 117 -5.03 -7.81 18.95
CA LYS A 117 -5.63 -8.15 20.25
C LYS A 117 -6.45 -7.01 20.84
N ALA A 118 -5.97 -5.78 20.71
CA ALA A 118 -6.70 -4.59 21.17
C ALA A 118 -8.03 -4.40 20.44
N MET A 119 -8.11 -4.83 19.17
CA MET A 119 -9.35 -4.83 18.38
C MET A 119 -10.23 -6.07 18.64
N GLY A 120 -9.87 -6.93 19.60
CA GLY A 120 -10.66 -8.11 19.97
C GLY A 120 -10.45 -9.31 19.05
N ALA A 121 -9.43 -9.32 18.20
CA ALA A 121 -9.12 -10.48 17.36
C ALA A 121 -8.40 -11.58 18.16
N GLU A 122 -8.86 -12.82 17.98
CA GLU A 122 -8.08 -14.01 18.29
C GLU A 122 -6.99 -14.16 17.23
N VAL A 123 -5.79 -14.57 17.64
CA VAL A 123 -4.63 -14.66 16.73
C VAL A 123 -3.99 -16.03 16.84
N GLU A 124 -3.99 -16.76 15.73
CA GLU A 124 -3.29 -18.04 15.60
C GLU A 124 -1.92 -17.82 14.93
N ILE A 125 -0.86 -18.16 15.65
CA ILE A 125 0.52 -17.97 15.18
C ILE A 125 0.99 -19.25 14.49
N CYS A 126 1.38 -19.12 13.23
CA CYS A 126 1.83 -20.20 12.36
C CYS A 126 3.36 -20.10 12.09
N PRO A 127 4.06 -21.21 11.80
CA PRO A 127 5.49 -21.18 11.45
C PRO A 127 5.78 -20.28 10.23
N LYS A 128 6.84 -19.46 10.31
CA LYS A 128 7.21 -18.53 9.22
C LYS A 128 7.88 -19.22 8.03
N GLU A 129 8.45 -20.40 8.26
CA GLU A 129 9.19 -21.20 7.27
C GLU A 129 8.26 -22.05 6.40
N ALA A 130 6.98 -22.17 6.78
CA ALA A 130 5.99 -22.94 6.06
C ALA A 130 5.67 -22.28 4.70
N ALA A 131 5.89 -23.03 3.61
CA ALA A 131 5.46 -22.62 2.27
C ALA A 131 3.92 -22.46 2.22
N PRO A 132 3.36 -21.67 1.30
CA PRO A 132 1.91 -21.43 1.24
C PRO A 132 1.05 -22.71 1.25
N GLU A 133 1.50 -23.77 0.60
CA GLU A 133 0.79 -25.05 0.46
C GLU A 133 0.97 -25.98 1.68
N ASP A 134 1.90 -25.69 2.59
CA ASP A 134 2.09 -26.46 3.82
C ASP A 134 0.82 -26.33 4.69
N PRO A 135 0.26 -27.42 5.24
CA PRO A 135 -0.91 -27.38 6.12
C PRO A 135 -0.75 -26.48 7.35
N ARG A 136 0.49 -26.23 7.78
CA ARG A 136 0.85 -25.36 8.90
C ARG A 136 1.02 -23.90 8.49
N SER A 137 1.01 -23.59 7.20
CA SER A 137 1.08 -22.21 6.72
C SER A 137 -0.13 -21.43 7.23
N TYR A 138 0.06 -20.14 7.47
CA TYR A 138 -1.05 -19.30 7.92
C TYR A 138 -2.20 -19.23 6.90
N TYR A 139 -1.91 -19.41 5.60
CA TYR A 139 -2.92 -19.51 4.54
C TYR A 139 -3.74 -20.81 4.66
N SER A 140 -3.07 -21.96 4.64
CA SER A 140 -3.72 -23.28 4.76
C SER A 140 -4.49 -23.41 6.06
N ARG A 141 -3.96 -22.82 7.14
CA ARG A 141 -4.61 -22.85 8.43
C ARG A 141 -5.89 -22.02 8.47
N ALA A 142 -5.94 -20.85 7.82
CA ALA A 142 -7.18 -20.08 7.68
C ALA A 142 -8.26 -20.88 6.92
N VAL A 143 -7.87 -21.61 5.87
CA VAL A 143 -8.78 -22.48 5.10
C VAL A 143 -9.28 -23.67 5.93
N ALA A 144 -8.43 -24.26 6.75
CA ALA A 144 -8.83 -25.39 7.59
C ALA A 144 -9.73 -24.93 8.76
N LEU A 145 -9.42 -23.80 9.41
CA LEU A 145 -10.28 -23.18 10.42
C LEU A 145 -11.68 -22.88 9.90
N SER A 146 -11.81 -22.41 8.65
CA SER A 146 -13.13 -22.08 8.09
C SER A 146 -14.02 -23.30 7.83
N LYS A 147 -13.42 -24.50 7.77
CA LYS A 147 -14.14 -25.78 7.69
C LYS A 147 -14.45 -26.34 9.07
N GLU A 148 -13.60 -26.07 10.05
CA GLU A 148 -13.72 -26.58 11.42
C GLU A 148 -14.68 -25.76 12.28
N ILE A 149 -14.71 -24.43 12.10
CA ILE A 149 -15.52 -23.51 12.90
C ILE A 149 -16.89 -23.32 12.23
N PRO A 150 -18.01 -23.73 12.87
CA PRO A 150 -19.34 -23.49 12.35
C PRO A 150 -19.65 -21.99 12.24
N ASN A 151 -20.46 -21.61 11.26
CA ASN A 151 -20.80 -20.21 10.98
C ASN A 151 -19.54 -19.31 10.90
N SER A 152 -18.54 -19.76 10.13
CA SER A 152 -17.34 -18.98 9.88
C SER A 152 -17.21 -18.64 8.40
N CYS A 153 -16.52 -17.54 8.12
CA CYS A 153 -16.28 -17.06 6.78
C CYS A 153 -14.81 -16.66 6.63
N TYR A 154 -14.07 -17.43 5.84
CA TYR A 154 -12.76 -17.01 5.35
C TYR A 154 -12.95 -16.04 4.17
N LEU A 155 -12.46 -14.82 4.32
CA LEU A 155 -12.66 -13.78 3.28
C LEU A 155 -11.78 -14.00 2.05
N ASP A 156 -10.58 -14.55 2.23
CA ASP A 156 -9.61 -14.84 1.16
C ASP A 156 -9.28 -13.62 0.29
N GLN A 157 -8.72 -12.57 0.91
CA GLN A 157 -8.41 -11.31 0.23
C GLN A 157 -7.52 -11.43 -1.02
N ASN A 158 -6.81 -12.55 -1.22
CA ASN A 158 -5.93 -12.73 -2.36
C ASN A 158 -6.67 -13.23 -3.61
N HIS A 159 -7.76 -13.99 -3.44
CA HIS A 159 -8.45 -14.64 -4.56
C HIS A 159 -9.91 -14.21 -4.70
N HIS A 160 -10.57 -13.77 -3.63
CA HIS A 160 -11.97 -13.41 -3.69
C HIS A 160 -12.17 -12.03 -4.34
N LEU A 161 -12.87 -12.01 -5.48
CA LEU A 161 -13.13 -10.81 -6.31
C LEU A 161 -13.88 -9.68 -5.58
N ALA A 162 -14.48 -9.96 -4.42
CA ALA A 162 -15.09 -8.93 -3.59
C ALA A 162 -14.08 -7.86 -3.14
N ASN A 163 -12.79 -8.19 -3.11
CA ASN A 163 -11.72 -7.22 -2.88
C ASN A 163 -11.66 -6.18 -4.03
N SER A 164 -11.58 -6.62 -5.29
CA SER A 164 -11.55 -5.69 -6.43
C SER A 164 -12.89 -4.97 -6.63
N GLU A 165 -14.02 -5.64 -6.40
CA GLU A 165 -15.34 -5.03 -6.41
C GLU A 165 -15.46 -3.87 -5.41
N ALA A 166 -14.89 -3.98 -4.20
CA ALA A 166 -14.91 -2.92 -3.21
C ALA A 166 -14.29 -1.61 -3.75
N HIS A 167 -13.18 -1.71 -4.49
CA HIS A 167 -12.51 -0.57 -5.08
C HIS A 167 -13.19 -0.07 -6.35
N TYR A 168 -13.79 -0.96 -7.14
CA TYR A 168 -14.63 -0.60 -8.28
C TYR A 168 -15.86 0.23 -7.86
N HIS A 169 -16.49 -0.12 -6.74
CA HIS A 169 -17.67 0.59 -6.23
C HIS A 169 -17.33 1.79 -5.32
N SER A 170 -16.06 2.07 -5.04
CA SER A 170 -15.68 3.17 -4.15
C SER A 170 -14.47 3.96 -4.64
N THR A 171 -13.26 3.41 -4.53
CA THR A 171 -12.01 4.12 -4.86
C THR A 171 -11.98 4.67 -6.29
N GLY A 172 -12.43 3.89 -7.29
CA GLY A 172 -12.54 4.34 -8.68
C GLY A 172 -13.46 5.55 -8.87
N PRO A 173 -14.75 5.46 -8.49
CA PRO A 173 -15.68 6.58 -8.53
C PRO A 173 -15.17 7.82 -7.81
N GLU A 174 -14.60 7.67 -6.62
CA GLU A 174 -14.09 8.80 -5.85
C GLU A 174 -12.94 9.50 -6.57
N ILE A 175 -11.98 8.76 -7.13
CA ILE A 175 -10.87 9.37 -7.91
C ILE A 175 -11.42 10.09 -9.14
N TRP A 176 -12.35 9.47 -9.86
CA TRP A 176 -12.94 10.08 -11.05
C TRP A 176 -13.67 11.39 -10.72
N GLU A 177 -14.50 11.38 -9.67
CA GLU A 177 -15.25 12.56 -9.25
C GLU A 177 -14.33 13.66 -8.70
N GLN A 178 -13.37 13.31 -7.83
CA GLN A 178 -12.43 14.26 -7.23
C GLN A 178 -11.46 14.88 -8.24
N THR A 179 -11.20 14.20 -9.37
CA THR A 179 -10.39 14.75 -10.48
C THR A 179 -11.24 15.42 -11.55
N GLU A 180 -12.56 15.43 -11.42
CA GLU A 180 -13.49 15.88 -12.46
C GLU A 180 -13.23 15.18 -13.81
N GLY A 181 -12.87 13.89 -13.77
CA GLY A 181 -12.54 13.08 -14.95
C GLY A 181 -11.21 13.42 -15.63
N LYS A 182 -10.35 14.24 -15.01
CA LYS A 182 -9.07 14.67 -15.60
C LYS A 182 -7.93 13.68 -15.42
N VAL A 183 -8.07 12.64 -14.58
CA VAL A 183 -7.02 11.65 -14.35
C VAL A 183 -6.56 11.03 -15.68
N THR A 184 -5.26 11.04 -15.94
CA THR A 184 -4.65 10.38 -17.11
C THR A 184 -3.81 9.19 -16.70
N HIS A 185 -3.20 9.23 -15.51
CA HIS A 185 -2.37 8.15 -14.97
C HIS A 185 -2.79 7.79 -13.54
N PHE A 186 -2.96 6.50 -13.28
CA PHE A 186 -3.21 5.96 -11.95
C PHE A 186 -2.10 4.99 -11.55
N LEU A 187 -1.36 5.33 -10.50
CA LEU A 187 -0.28 4.50 -9.97
C LEU A 187 -0.68 3.87 -8.64
N CYS A 188 -0.49 2.56 -8.53
CA CYS A 188 -0.84 1.80 -7.33
C CYS A 188 0.18 0.71 -7.03
N ALA A 189 0.64 0.65 -5.79
CA ALA A 189 1.35 -0.51 -5.28
C ALA A 189 0.47 -1.76 -5.38
N SER A 190 1.00 -2.81 -6.03
CA SER A 190 0.27 -4.05 -6.24
C SER A 190 0.67 -5.08 -5.20
N GLY A 191 -0.31 -5.54 -4.43
CA GLY A 191 -0.17 -6.64 -3.47
C GLY A 191 -1.14 -7.75 -3.81
N THR A 192 -2.36 -7.70 -3.26
CA THR A 192 -3.43 -8.65 -3.63
C THR A 192 -4.02 -8.40 -5.01
N GLY A 193 -3.66 -7.30 -5.69
CA GLY A 193 -4.26 -6.88 -6.96
C GLY A 193 -5.60 -6.16 -6.84
N GLY A 194 -6.38 -6.38 -5.77
CA GLY A 194 -7.75 -5.86 -5.69
C GLY A 194 -7.88 -4.34 -5.87
N THR A 195 -7.02 -3.55 -5.22
CA THR A 195 -7.06 -2.09 -5.33
C THR A 195 -6.76 -1.59 -6.74
N ILE A 196 -5.70 -2.10 -7.38
CA ILE A 196 -5.34 -1.68 -8.72
C ILE A 196 -6.38 -2.16 -9.74
N SER A 197 -6.78 -3.44 -9.71
CA SER A 197 -7.75 -4.00 -10.67
C SER A 197 -9.11 -3.33 -10.58
N GLY A 198 -9.64 -3.17 -9.36
CA GLY A 198 -10.97 -2.60 -9.14
C GLY A 198 -11.06 -1.14 -9.56
N THR A 199 -10.07 -0.35 -9.14
CA THR A 199 -9.97 1.08 -9.50
C THR A 199 -9.77 1.24 -11.00
N ALA A 200 -8.84 0.49 -11.59
CA ALA A 200 -8.55 0.51 -13.02
C ALA A 200 -9.77 0.20 -13.87
N ARG A 201 -10.57 -0.80 -13.49
CA ARG A 201 -11.79 -1.18 -14.21
C ARG A 201 -12.77 -0.02 -14.29
N TYR A 202 -13.03 0.64 -13.17
CA TYR A 202 -13.90 1.81 -13.16
C TYR A 202 -13.32 2.95 -14.01
N LEU A 203 -12.04 3.30 -13.81
CA LEU A 203 -11.42 4.41 -14.52
C LEU A 203 -11.38 4.19 -16.04
N LYS A 204 -11.07 2.98 -16.52
CA LYS A 204 -11.06 2.67 -17.95
C LYS A 204 -12.46 2.55 -18.57
N GLU A 205 -13.49 2.22 -17.79
CA GLU A 205 -14.88 2.32 -18.25
C GLU A 205 -15.28 3.78 -18.50
N MET A 206 -14.79 4.71 -17.66
CA MET A 206 -15.04 6.15 -17.82
C MET A 206 -14.18 6.79 -18.92
N ASN A 207 -12.91 6.39 -19.00
CA ASN A 207 -11.99 6.82 -20.04
C ASN A 207 -10.95 5.70 -20.33
N PRO A 208 -11.06 4.99 -21.46
CA PRO A 208 -10.15 3.88 -21.77
C PRO A 208 -8.70 4.30 -22.00
N SER A 209 -8.44 5.61 -22.20
CA SER A 209 -7.09 6.16 -22.36
C SER A 209 -6.32 6.29 -21.04
N VAL A 210 -6.97 6.16 -19.88
CA VAL A 210 -6.29 6.20 -18.58
C VAL A 210 -5.23 5.10 -18.51
N LYS A 211 -4.00 5.49 -18.18
CA LYS A 211 -2.86 4.60 -17.97
C LYS A 211 -2.83 4.09 -16.53
N VAL A 212 -2.78 2.78 -16.37
CA VAL A 212 -2.81 2.09 -15.09
C VAL A 212 -1.45 1.44 -14.87
N ILE A 213 -0.74 1.92 -13.86
CA ILE A 213 0.64 1.55 -13.60
C ILE A 213 0.72 0.83 -12.26
N GLY A 214 1.11 -0.44 -12.31
CA GLY A 214 1.36 -1.27 -11.14
C GLY A 214 2.76 -1.04 -10.60
N ILE A 215 2.88 -0.85 -9.29
CA ILE A 215 4.18 -0.82 -8.63
C ILE A 215 4.43 -2.15 -7.94
N ASP A 216 5.52 -2.82 -8.33
CA ASP A 216 5.90 -4.13 -7.82
C ASP A 216 7.25 -4.08 -7.10
N ALA A 217 7.45 -4.94 -6.12
CA ALA A 217 8.69 -5.00 -5.36
C ALA A 217 9.72 -5.91 -6.04
N TYR A 218 11.00 -5.65 -5.82
CA TYR A 218 12.03 -6.68 -6.03
C TYR A 218 11.78 -7.87 -5.09
N GLY A 219 11.92 -9.11 -5.57
CA GLY A 219 11.53 -10.31 -4.80
C GLY A 219 10.08 -10.77 -5.03
N SER A 220 9.36 -10.12 -5.95
CA SER A 220 7.97 -10.42 -6.31
C SER A 220 7.85 -10.88 -7.75
N VAL A 221 6.87 -11.77 -8.00
CA VAL A 221 6.61 -12.38 -9.31
C VAL A 221 5.70 -11.54 -10.22
N LEU A 222 5.04 -10.49 -9.70
CA LEU A 222 3.91 -9.86 -10.38
C LEU A 222 4.28 -9.19 -11.72
N LYS A 223 5.36 -8.39 -11.74
CA LYS A 223 5.81 -7.73 -12.99
C LYS A 223 6.19 -8.74 -14.06
N LYS A 224 7.04 -9.72 -13.74
CA LYS A 224 7.50 -10.70 -14.73
C LYS A 224 6.34 -11.56 -15.23
N TYR A 225 5.38 -11.90 -14.36
CA TYR A 225 4.16 -12.56 -14.76
C TYR A 225 3.30 -11.69 -15.70
N HIS A 226 3.17 -10.39 -15.45
CA HIS A 226 2.48 -9.47 -16.37
C HIS A 226 3.13 -9.44 -17.76
N GLU A 227 4.46 -9.43 -17.82
CA GLU A 227 5.22 -9.32 -19.08
C GLU A 227 5.29 -10.63 -19.87
N THR A 228 5.24 -11.79 -19.19
CA THR A 228 5.50 -13.11 -19.80
C THR A 228 4.31 -14.07 -19.75
N ASN A 229 3.34 -13.80 -18.88
CA ASN A 229 2.25 -14.73 -18.51
C ASN A 229 2.75 -16.08 -17.93
N GLU A 230 3.99 -16.12 -17.43
CA GLU A 230 4.63 -17.30 -16.87
C GLU A 230 5.01 -17.06 -15.40
N PHE A 231 4.86 -18.09 -14.56
CA PHE A 231 5.26 -18.02 -13.16
C PHE A 231 6.75 -18.34 -13.00
N HIS A 232 7.50 -17.40 -12.44
CA HIS A 232 8.95 -17.46 -12.29
C HIS A 232 9.35 -17.51 -10.81
N GLN A 233 9.62 -18.71 -10.30
CA GLN A 233 9.95 -18.91 -8.88
C GLN A 233 11.29 -18.27 -8.47
N ASP A 234 12.21 -18.11 -9.42
CA ASP A 234 13.52 -17.48 -9.28
C ASP A 234 13.43 -15.98 -8.93
N GLU A 235 12.29 -15.33 -9.20
CA GLU A 235 12.05 -13.94 -8.78
C GLU A 235 11.85 -13.80 -7.26
N ILE A 236 11.61 -14.89 -6.53
CA ILE A 236 11.20 -14.83 -5.12
C ILE A 236 12.42 -14.77 -4.21
N TYR A 237 12.60 -13.64 -3.54
CA TYR A 237 13.57 -13.46 -2.46
C TYR A 237 13.04 -12.43 -1.45
N SER A 238 13.64 -12.40 -0.26
CA SER A 238 13.17 -11.52 0.82
C SER A 238 13.48 -10.05 0.49
N ASN A 239 12.50 -9.19 0.72
CA ASN A 239 12.65 -7.74 0.78
C ASN A 239 12.11 -7.20 2.13
N THR A 240 12.35 -5.92 2.40
CA THR A 240 11.85 -5.20 3.57
C THR A 240 10.59 -4.39 3.29
N LEU A 241 10.31 -4.11 2.02
CA LEU A 241 9.14 -3.33 1.58
C LEU A 241 7.84 -4.08 1.90
N GLU A 242 7.06 -3.53 2.82
CA GLU A 242 5.81 -4.16 3.26
C GLU A 242 4.61 -3.69 2.44
N GLY A 243 3.76 -4.65 2.07
CA GLY A 243 2.47 -4.36 1.41
C GLY A 243 2.55 -4.24 -0.12
N VAL A 244 3.73 -4.44 -0.71
CA VAL A 244 3.97 -4.40 -2.17
C VAL A 244 4.58 -5.73 -2.61
N GLY A 245 4.12 -6.26 -3.74
CA GLY A 245 4.57 -7.53 -4.30
C GLY A 245 3.99 -8.78 -3.66
N LYS A 246 4.17 -9.91 -4.35
CA LYS A 246 3.73 -11.26 -3.96
C LYS A 246 4.68 -12.34 -4.46
N SER A 247 4.69 -13.46 -3.73
CA SER A 247 5.32 -14.72 -4.12
C SER A 247 4.35 -15.71 -4.78
N ILE A 248 3.11 -15.28 -5.02
CA ILE A 248 2.01 -16.04 -5.66
C ILE A 248 1.31 -15.13 -6.66
N ILE A 249 0.52 -15.70 -7.58
CA ILE A 249 -0.35 -14.93 -8.49
C ILE A 249 -1.74 -14.80 -7.85
N PRO A 250 -2.13 -13.61 -7.37
CA PRO A 250 -3.44 -13.43 -6.75
C PRO A 250 -4.56 -13.52 -7.80
N GLY A 251 -5.63 -14.23 -7.49
CA GLY A 251 -6.83 -14.29 -8.35
C GLY A 251 -7.55 -12.94 -8.48
N ASN A 252 -7.24 -11.98 -7.61
CA ASN A 252 -7.76 -10.61 -7.66
C ASN A 252 -7.04 -9.68 -8.64
N THR A 253 -5.87 -10.06 -9.16
CA THR A 253 -5.12 -9.23 -10.09
C THR A 253 -5.63 -9.46 -11.52
N ASP A 254 -6.26 -8.45 -12.10
CA ASP A 254 -6.54 -8.42 -13.53
C ASP A 254 -5.31 -7.84 -14.24
N PHE A 255 -4.47 -8.71 -14.78
CA PHE A 255 -3.25 -8.28 -15.45
C PHE A 255 -3.52 -7.61 -16.81
N GLN A 256 -4.66 -7.87 -17.44
CA GLN A 256 -4.98 -7.32 -18.77
C GLN A 256 -5.32 -5.84 -18.70
N ILE A 257 -5.82 -5.37 -17.57
CA ILE A 257 -6.20 -3.97 -17.37
C ILE A 257 -5.04 -3.07 -16.93
N ILE A 258 -3.91 -3.65 -16.52
CA ILE A 258 -2.72 -2.94 -16.09
C ILE A 258 -1.84 -2.73 -17.31
N ASP A 259 -1.54 -1.48 -17.64
CA ASP A 259 -0.75 -1.14 -18.83
C ASP A 259 0.73 -1.47 -18.64
N GLU A 260 1.27 -1.21 -17.45
CA GLU A 260 2.68 -1.41 -17.15
C GLU A 260 2.91 -1.73 -15.68
N TYR A 261 3.97 -2.48 -15.39
CA TYR A 261 4.52 -2.62 -14.05
C TYR A 261 5.92 -2.00 -13.92
N VAL A 262 6.12 -1.17 -12.89
CA VAL A 262 7.41 -0.59 -12.53
C VAL A 262 7.92 -1.23 -11.24
N LYS A 263 9.20 -1.64 -11.21
CA LYS A 263 9.84 -2.13 -9.97
C LYS A 263 10.23 -0.97 -9.07
N ALA A 264 9.94 -1.09 -7.77
CA ALA A 264 10.45 -0.22 -6.73
C ALA A 264 11.36 -0.98 -5.77
N ALA A 265 12.53 -0.42 -5.48
CA ALA A 265 13.48 -0.92 -4.51
C ALA A 265 13.20 -0.39 -3.12
N ASP A 266 13.60 -1.14 -2.11
CA ASP A 266 13.38 -0.83 -0.70
C ASP A 266 13.93 0.56 -0.31
N ARG A 267 15.19 0.83 -0.64
CA ARG A 267 15.87 2.08 -0.25
C ARG A 267 15.16 3.31 -0.79
N GLU A 268 14.90 3.36 -2.10
CA GLU A 268 14.23 4.50 -2.73
C GLU A 268 12.80 4.67 -2.21
N SER A 269 12.08 3.57 -1.97
CA SER A 269 10.73 3.60 -1.40
C SER A 269 10.73 4.22 -0.01
N ALA A 270 11.74 3.92 0.82
CA ALA A 270 11.86 4.45 2.17
C ALA A 270 12.19 5.95 2.14
N LEU A 271 13.11 6.36 1.26
CA LEU A 271 13.48 7.76 1.07
C LEU A 271 12.30 8.58 0.55
N CYS A 272 11.54 8.07 -0.43
CA CYS A 272 10.35 8.75 -0.96
C CYS A 272 9.25 8.89 0.11
N ALA A 273 9.00 7.87 0.94
CA ALA A 273 8.03 7.99 2.04
C ALA A 273 8.42 9.11 3.02
N ARG A 274 9.72 9.26 3.32
CA ARG A 274 10.23 10.36 4.16
C ARG A 274 10.20 11.71 3.46
N GLN A 275 10.37 11.73 2.14
CA GLN A 275 10.24 12.94 1.32
C GLN A 275 8.80 13.46 1.38
N ILE A 276 7.81 12.60 1.12
CA ILE A 276 6.38 12.93 1.21
C ILE A 276 6.05 13.52 2.59
N ALA A 277 6.55 12.91 3.68
CA ALA A 277 6.33 13.43 5.02
C ALA A 277 6.95 14.83 5.25
N ARG A 278 8.12 15.11 4.69
CA ARG A 278 8.86 16.37 4.88
C ARG A 278 8.33 17.50 3.99
N GLU A 279 7.99 17.19 2.75
CA GLU A 279 7.71 18.17 1.72
C GLU A 279 6.21 18.41 1.55
N GLU A 280 5.38 17.40 1.78
CA GLU A 280 3.92 17.47 1.64
C GLU A 280 3.18 17.44 2.98
N GLY A 281 3.90 17.20 4.08
CA GLY A 281 3.31 17.09 5.42
C GLY A 281 2.42 15.86 5.61
N LEU A 282 2.55 14.84 4.74
CA LEU A 282 1.74 13.62 4.77
C LEU A 282 2.54 12.45 5.33
N LEU A 283 2.19 11.98 6.53
CA LEU A 283 2.84 10.81 7.14
C LEU A 283 2.25 9.51 6.56
N VAL A 284 2.84 9.01 5.47
CA VAL A 284 2.35 7.86 4.71
C VAL A 284 3.22 6.62 4.89
N GLY A 285 2.67 5.45 4.53
CA GLY A 285 3.37 4.18 4.67
C GLY A 285 4.44 3.90 3.61
N TYR A 286 5.18 2.81 3.82
CA TYR A 286 6.31 2.38 2.98
C TYR A 286 5.90 2.17 1.51
N SER A 287 4.73 1.55 1.29
CA SER A 287 4.15 1.32 -0.04
C SER A 287 3.82 2.62 -0.79
N SER A 288 3.49 3.70 -0.08
CA SER A 288 3.21 5.00 -0.68
C SER A 288 4.49 5.64 -1.22
N GLY A 289 5.61 5.47 -0.50
CA GLY A 289 6.93 5.84 -0.99
C GLY A 289 7.35 5.03 -2.21
N ALA A 290 7.01 3.74 -2.28
CA ALA A 290 7.24 2.92 -3.49
C ALA A 290 6.46 3.47 -4.70
N VAL A 291 5.23 3.95 -4.49
CA VAL A 291 4.42 4.55 -5.55
C VAL A 291 5.07 5.83 -6.11
N LEU A 292 5.57 6.71 -5.23
CA LEU A 292 6.31 7.90 -5.68
C LEU A 292 7.63 7.53 -6.36
N ALA A 293 8.37 6.55 -5.84
CA ALA A 293 9.59 6.06 -6.49
C ALA A 293 9.31 5.52 -7.90
N GLY A 294 8.17 4.83 -8.07
CA GLY A 294 7.68 4.39 -9.37
C GLY A 294 7.41 5.56 -10.32
N LEU A 295 6.74 6.62 -9.84
CA LEU A 295 6.49 7.83 -10.63
C LEU A 295 7.80 8.46 -11.13
N TYR A 296 8.81 8.60 -10.26
CA TYR A 296 10.08 9.19 -10.66
C TYR A 296 10.80 8.42 -11.77
N LYS A 297 10.62 7.10 -11.86
CA LYS A 297 11.22 6.28 -12.92
C LYS A 297 10.56 6.46 -14.28
N MET A 298 9.34 6.99 -14.30
CA MET A 298 8.59 7.22 -15.54
C MET A 298 8.38 8.70 -15.86
N MET A 299 9.01 9.60 -15.09
CA MET A 299 8.82 11.04 -15.27
C MET A 299 9.11 11.51 -16.70
N ASP A 300 10.08 10.90 -17.37
CA ASP A 300 10.48 11.24 -18.74
C ASP A 300 9.46 10.81 -19.81
N THR A 301 8.47 9.99 -19.43
CA THR A 301 7.38 9.56 -20.33
C THR A 301 6.14 10.45 -20.23
N LEU A 302 6.03 11.27 -19.19
CA LEU A 302 4.88 12.10 -18.91
C LEU A 302 4.83 13.32 -19.84
N GLN A 303 3.62 13.76 -20.17
CA GLN A 303 3.35 14.93 -21.00
C GLN A 303 2.83 16.11 -20.17
N PRO A 304 3.00 17.37 -20.60
CA PRO A 304 2.57 18.55 -19.84
C PRO A 304 1.08 18.57 -19.44
N GLU A 305 0.23 17.93 -20.23
CA GLU A 305 -1.21 17.81 -20.00
C GLU A 305 -1.62 16.68 -19.06
N ASP A 306 -0.67 15.85 -18.61
CA ASP A 306 -0.98 14.70 -17.75
C ASP A 306 -1.44 15.11 -16.35
N CYS A 307 -2.31 14.28 -15.79
CA CYS A 307 -2.80 14.39 -14.42
C CYS A 307 -2.62 13.04 -13.73
N VAL A 308 -1.68 13.00 -12.79
CA VAL A 308 -1.26 11.76 -12.12
C VAL A 308 -1.96 11.62 -10.78
N VAL A 309 -2.53 10.44 -10.52
CA VAL A 309 -3.07 10.06 -9.20
C VAL A 309 -2.27 8.90 -8.63
N LEU A 310 -1.67 9.13 -7.45
CA LEU A 310 -0.93 8.16 -6.67
C LEU A 310 -1.81 7.61 -5.55
N LEU A 311 -1.92 6.28 -5.43
CA LEU A 311 -2.63 5.68 -4.31
C LEU A 311 -1.71 5.49 -3.08
N PHE A 312 -1.97 6.24 -2.01
CA PHE A 312 -1.25 6.12 -0.75
C PHE A 312 -2.02 5.21 0.21
N SER A 313 -1.55 3.96 0.35
CA SER A 313 -2.36 2.85 0.87
C SER A 313 -2.61 2.87 2.37
N ASP A 314 -1.68 3.40 3.18
CA ASP A 314 -1.78 3.36 4.63
C ASP A 314 -0.95 4.44 5.32
N HIS A 315 -1.22 4.61 6.62
CA HIS A 315 -0.58 5.65 7.44
C HIS A 315 0.83 5.27 7.90
N GLY A 316 1.73 6.25 7.93
CA GLY A 316 3.14 6.07 8.29
C GLY A 316 3.39 5.67 9.75
N SER A 317 2.40 5.83 10.63
CA SER A 317 2.50 5.41 12.04
C SER A 317 2.81 3.92 12.21
N ARG A 318 2.50 3.08 11.21
CA ARG A 318 2.79 1.64 11.19
C ARG A 318 4.30 1.33 11.05
N TYR A 319 5.10 2.35 10.72
CA TYR A 319 6.51 2.22 10.35
C TYR A 319 7.43 3.16 11.15
N LEU A 320 6.97 3.68 12.30
CA LEU A 320 7.74 4.62 13.12
C LEU A 320 9.09 4.07 13.56
N SER A 321 9.13 2.80 13.99
CA SER A 321 10.37 2.12 14.37
C SER A 321 11.09 1.48 13.18
N LYS A 322 10.83 1.94 11.95
CA LYS A 322 11.36 1.42 10.69
C LYS A 322 11.81 2.56 9.78
N ILE A 323 11.11 2.81 8.68
CA ILE A 323 11.53 3.80 7.68
C ILE A 323 11.58 5.24 8.23
N PHE A 324 10.89 5.50 9.35
CA PHE A 324 10.94 6.79 10.04
C PHE A 324 11.92 6.82 11.23
N ASP A 325 12.64 5.72 11.48
CA ASP A 325 13.70 5.61 12.47
C ASP A 325 15.06 5.67 11.75
N ASP A 326 15.88 6.67 12.09
CA ASP A 326 17.20 6.85 11.47
C ASP A 326 18.16 5.70 11.77
N ASP A 327 18.11 5.11 12.97
CA ASP A 327 18.96 3.98 13.34
C ASP A 327 18.58 2.74 12.51
N TRP A 328 17.28 2.49 12.33
CA TRP A 328 16.81 1.43 11.45
C TRP A 328 17.25 1.68 10.00
N MET A 329 17.07 2.89 9.50
CA MET A 329 17.45 3.26 8.13
C MET A 329 18.95 3.11 7.89
N THR A 330 19.80 3.50 8.84
CA THR A 330 21.24 3.29 8.76
C THR A 330 21.61 1.81 8.87
N ALA A 331 20.93 1.04 9.73
CA ALA A 331 21.15 -0.41 9.85
C ALA A 331 20.76 -1.18 8.57
N GLN A 332 19.78 -0.69 7.81
CA GLN A 332 19.46 -1.22 6.47
C GLN A 332 20.41 -0.72 5.36
N GLY A 333 21.33 0.21 5.67
CA GLY A 333 22.19 0.86 4.68
C GLY A 333 21.47 1.87 3.79
N PHE A 334 20.30 2.36 4.20
CA PHE A 334 19.51 3.31 3.42
C PHE A 334 19.94 4.76 3.64
N LEU A 335 20.46 5.06 4.83
CA LEU A 335 21.16 6.31 5.12
C LEU A 335 22.65 6.07 5.30
N ASP A 336 23.45 7.02 4.84
CA ASP A 336 24.88 7.05 5.13
C ASP A 336 25.09 7.06 6.65
N GLN A 337 26.06 6.30 7.15
CA GLN A 337 26.44 6.41 8.55
C GLN A 337 26.91 7.85 8.79
N PRO A 338 26.45 8.54 9.86
CA PRO A 338 27.04 9.80 10.22
C PRO A 338 28.54 9.54 10.36
N GLU A 339 29.36 10.25 9.57
CA GLU A 339 30.81 10.20 9.72
C GLU A 339 31.09 10.30 11.23
N LYS A 340 31.71 9.26 11.81
CA LYS A 340 32.25 9.36 13.17
C LYS A 340 33.09 10.63 13.13
N LYS A 341 32.61 11.71 13.74
CA LYS A 341 33.31 12.99 13.79
C LYS A 341 34.73 12.66 14.24
N ARG A 342 35.67 12.66 13.30
CA ARG A 342 37.09 12.60 13.65
C ARG A 342 37.28 13.79 14.58
N ALA A 343 37.87 13.53 15.74
CA ALA A 343 38.21 14.56 16.71
C ALA A 343 38.78 15.78 15.96
N PRO A 344 38.36 17.00 16.29
CA PRO A 344 38.62 18.17 15.47
C PRO A 344 40.12 18.29 15.24
N ARG A 345 40.56 18.12 13.99
CA ARG A 345 41.88 18.59 13.59
C ARG A 345 41.80 20.11 13.63
N THR A 346 42.64 20.68 14.46
CA THR A 346 42.83 22.12 14.63
C THR A 346 43.32 22.74 13.34
N THR A 347 42.40 23.26 12.51
CA THR A 347 42.49 24.49 11.69
C THR A 347 41.26 24.56 10.76
N PRO A 348 40.58 25.72 10.63
CA PRO A 348 39.43 25.83 9.74
C PRO A 348 39.88 26.05 8.29
N GLU A 349 39.53 25.11 7.40
CA GLU A 349 39.42 25.37 5.96
C GLU A 349 38.03 25.97 5.63
N PRO A 350 37.89 26.73 4.53
CA PRO A 350 36.65 27.41 4.21
C PRO A 350 35.51 26.41 3.96
N ALA A 351 34.32 26.74 4.47
CA ALA A 351 33.14 25.90 4.37
C ALA A 351 32.72 25.68 2.91
N VAL A 352 32.83 24.44 2.43
CA VAL A 352 32.19 23.99 1.20
C VAL A 352 30.70 23.79 1.51
N GLN A 353 29.83 24.47 0.75
CA GLN A 353 28.38 24.28 0.81
C GLN A 353 28.05 22.81 0.53
N LYS A 354 27.44 22.12 1.50
CA LYS A 354 26.94 20.76 1.30
C LYS A 354 25.68 20.79 0.45
N PRO A 355 25.53 19.88 -0.53
CA PRO A 355 24.34 19.78 -1.34
C PRO A 355 23.09 19.49 -0.49
N SER A 356 21.98 20.08 -0.89
CA SER A 356 20.65 19.85 -0.33
C SER A 356 20.27 18.37 -0.41
N ILE A 357 19.28 17.96 0.39
CA ILE A 357 18.75 16.59 0.32
C ILE A 357 18.23 16.29 -1.10
N ARG A 358 17.60 17.29 -1.74
CA ARG A 358 17.13 17.24 -3.14
C ARG A 358 18.25 16.87 -4.12
N GLU A 359 19.38 17.55 -4.06
CA GLU A 359 20.52 17.27 -4.94
C GLU A 359 21.11 15.87 -4.71
N ARG A 360 21.06 15.35 -3.47
CA ARG A 360 21.50 13.99 -3.15
C ARG A 360 20.56 12.92 -3.66
N VAL A 361 19.25 13.15 -3.57
CA VAL A 361 18.23 12.21 -4.09
C VAL A 361 18.31 12.13 -5.62
N VAL A 362 18.33 13.28 -6.31
CA VAL A 362 18.47 13.34 -7.78
C VAL A 362 19.80 12.75 -8.26
N ALA A 363 20.90 13.01 -7.56
CA ALA A 363 22.20 12.40 -7.89
C ALA A 363 22.17 10.87 -7.73
N THR A 364 21.51 10.35 -6.69
CA THR A 364 21.31 8.90 -6.49
C THR A 364 20.53 8.29 -7.66
N PHE A 365 19.46 8.94 -8.14
CA PHE A 365 18.69 8.45 -9.29
C PHE A 365 19.50 8.43 -10.58
N ARG A 366 20.36 9.42 -10.82
CA ARG A 366 21.27 9.46 -11.99
C ARG A 366 22.35 8.38 -11.92
N GLU A 367 22.93 8.12 -10.75
CA GLU A 367 23.92 7.05 -10.56
C GLU A 367 23.33 5.65 -10.73
N LEU A 368 22.11 5.42 -10.26
CA LEU A 368 21.40 4.15 -10.41
C LEU A 368 20.94 3.88 -11.85
N ALA A 369 20.48 4.92 -12.56
CA ALA A 369 20.16 4.80 -13.99
C ALA A 369 21.40 4.48 -14.85
N ALA A 370 22.57 5.02 -14.48
CA ALA A 370 23.83 4.73 -15.17
C ALA A 370 24.39 3.33 -14.88
N SER A 371 24.12 2.77 -13.70
CA SER A 371 24.59 1.43 -13.31
C SER A 371 23.66 0.29 -13.78
N ALA A 372 22.43 0.61 -14.23
CA ALA A 372 21.53 -0.32 -14.89
C ALA A 372 21.85 -0.55 -16.40
N ASN A 373 22.73 0.27 -17.00
CA ASN A 373 23.09 0.19 -18.43
C ASN A 373 24.43 -0.52 -18.70
N LEU A 374 24.87 -1.39 -17.79
CA LEU A 374 26.05 -2.24 -17.98
C LEU A 374 25.65 -3.71 -17.81
N LEU A 375 25.32 -4.34 -18.94
CA LEU A 375 25.95 -5.55 -19.47
C LEU A 375 25.31 -5.86 -20.86
N PRO A 376 26.09 -6.47 -21.78
CA PRO A 376 25.89 -6.40 -23.24
C PRO A 376 24.65 -7.11 -23.79
#